data_AF-W5R6X3-F1
#
_entry.id   AF-W5R6X3-F1
#
_cell.length_a   1.000
_cell.length_b   1.000
_cell.length_c   1.000
_cell.angle_alpha   90.00
_cell.angle_beta   90.00
_cell.angle_gamma   90.00
#
_symmetry.space_group_name_H-M   'P 1'
#
loop_
_entity.id
_entity.type
_entity.pdbx_description
1 polymer ?
#
loop_
_entity_poly.entity_id
_entity_poly.type
_entity_poly.pdbx_seq_one_letter_code
_entity_poly.pdbx_strand_id
1 'polypeptide(L)' 'MARKSLIQREKKRQKLEQKYHLIRRSSKEEIRKVLSLSDKSEIYEKLQSLPRNSAPTRLRRRCFSTGRPRANYRDF' A
#
# COMPACT_ATOMS: atom_id res chain seq x y z
N MET A 1 -9.16 4.87 -23.26
CA MET A 1 -8.59 3.81 -22.37
C MET A 1 -7.33 4.31 -21.67
N ALA A 2 -6.98 3.77 -20.52
CA ALA A 2 -5.75 4.16 -19.81
C ALA A 2 -4.48 3.62 -20.51
N ARG A 3 -3.35 4.31 -20.36
CA ARG A 3 -2.04 3.84 -20.85
C ARG A 3 -1.70 2.48 -20.23
N LYS A 4 -1.26 1.51 -21.04
CA LYS A 4 -0.88 0.16 -20.57
C LYS A 4 0.14 0.20 -19.42
N SER A 5 1.08 1.15 -19.47
CA SER A 5 2.09 1.37 -18.41
C SER A 5 1.47 1.70 -17.05
N LEU A 6 0.35 2.43 -17.01
CA LEU A 6 -0.34 2.78 -15.75
C LEU A 6 -1.06 1.57 -15.14
N ILE A 7 -1.63 0.71 -15.99
CA ILE A 7 -2.27 -0.54 -15.56
C ILE A 7 -1.22 -1.48 -14.95
N GLN A 8 -0.07 -1.64 -15.63
CA GLN A 8 1.02 -2.47 -15.12
C GLN A 8 1.67 -1.89 -13.86
N ARG A 9 1.74 -0.56 -13.73
CA ARG A 9 2.18 0.10 -12.49
C ARG A 9 1.28 -0.26 -11.31
N GLU A 10 -0.03 -0.30 -11.51
CA GLU A 10 -0.99 -0.69 -10.47
C GLU A 10 -0.82 -2.18 -10.10
N LYS A 11 -0.70 -3.06 -11.10
CA LYS A 11 -0.41 -4.50 -10.88
C LYS A 11 0.87 -4.71 -10.06
N LYS A 12 1.94 -3.95 -10.35
CA LYS A 12 3.19 -4.01 -9.57
C LYS A 12 2.98 -3.58 -8.12
N ARG A 13 2.16 -2.54 -7.87
CA ARG A 13 1.85 -2.08 -6.51
C ARG A 13 1.03 -3.12 -5.74
N GLN A 14 0.03 -3.72 -6.36
CA GLN A 14 -0.78 -4.78 -5.74
C GLN A 14 0.10 -5.97 -5.30
N LYS A 15 1.02 -6.43 -6.16
CA LYS A 15 1.96 -7.51 -5.81
C LYS A 15 2.85 -7.15 -4.62
N LEU A 16 3.35 -5.91 -4.57
CA LEU A 16 4.19 -5.44 -3.47
C LEU A 16 3.39 -5.28 -2.18
N GLU A 17 2.16 -4.79 -2.25
CA GLU A 17 1.29 -4.64 -1.10
C GLU A 17 0.99 -6.01 -0.48
N GLN A 18 0.60 -7.00 -1.29
CA GLN A 18 0.38 -8.38 -0.83
C GLN A 18 1.62 -8.98 -0.18
N LYS A 19 2.80 -8.78 -0.76
CA LYS A 19 4.07 -9.30 -0.21
C LYS A 19 4.39 -8.74 1.18
N TYR A 20 4.13 -7.46 1.43
CA TYR A 20 4.51 -6.78 2.68
C TYR A 20 3.31 -6.52 3.62
N HIS A 21 2.13 -7.02 3.29
CA HIS A 21 0.89 -6.74 4.02
C HIS A 21 1.00 -7.10 5.51
N LEU A 22 1.46 -8.31 5.81
CA LEU A 22 1.60 -8.79 7.19
C LEU A 22 2.61 -7.97 8.00
N ILE A 23 3.78 -7.69 7.43
CA ILE A 23 4.85 -6.91 8.08
C ILE A 23 4.36 -5.50 8.40
N ARG A 24 3.67 -4.84 7.45
CA ARG A 24 3.13 -3.49 7.71
C ARG A 24 2.02 -3.49 8.74
N ARG A 25 1.23 -4.55 8.82
CA ARG A 25 0.17 -4.70 9.82
C ARG A 25 0.76 -4.89 11.22
N SER A 26 1.71 -5.83 11.38
CA SER A 26 2.35 -6.08 12.67
C SER A 26 3.06 -4.84 13.20
N SER A 27 3.88 -4.16 12.38
CA SER A 27 4.58 -2.95 12.83
C SER A 27 3.63 -1.80 13.18
N LYS A 28 2.46 -1.70 12.53
CA LYS A 28 1.43 -0.72 12.91
C LYS A 28 0.74 -1.07 14.23
N GLU A 29 0.51 -2.36 14.50
CA GLU A 29 -0.04 -2.83 15.76
C GLU A 29 0.96 -2.62 16.91
N GLU A 30 2.24 -2.87 16.67
CA GLU A 30 3.33 -2.58 17.62
C GLU A 30 3.39 -1.10 17.99
N ILE A 31 3.36 -0.19 17.00
CA ILE A 31 3.34 1.27 17.25
C ILE A 31 2.19 1.70 18.17
N ARG A 32 1.03 1.05 18.06
CA ARG A 32 -0.14 1.37 18.89
C ARG A 32 0.01 0.92 20.34
N LYS A 33 0.80 -0.13 20.59
CA LYS A 33 1.01 -0.70 21.93
C LYS A 33 2.14 -0.01 22.69
N VAL A 34 3.18 0.42 21.99
CA VAL A 34 4.35 1.05 22.60
C VAL A 34 3.99 2.44 23.14
N LEU A 35 4.48 2.76 24.34
CA LEU A 35 4.30 4.07 24.98
C LEU A 35 5.54 4.95 24.82
N SER A 36 6.75 4.36 24.93
CA SER A 36 8.02 5.06 24.82
C SER A 36 8.24 5.67 23.43
N LEU A 37 8.86 6.85 23.40
CA LEU A 37 9.21 7.56 22.16
C LEU A 37 10.45 6.95 21.48
N SER A 38 11.41 6.42 22.25
CA SER A 38 12.60 5.75 21.71
C SER A 38 12.20 4.54 20.87
N ASP A 39 11.38 3.67 21.46
CA ASP A 39 11.00 2.39 20.89
C ASP A 39 10.07 2.59 19.67
N LYS A 40 9.25 3.67 19.68
CA LYS A 40 8.48 4.08 18.50
C LYS A 40 9.38 4.46 17.34
N SER A 41 10.48 5.16 17.61
CA SER A 41 11.40 5.65 16.56
C SER A 41 12.00 4.47 15.79
N GLU A 42 12.44 3.43 16.48
CA GLU A 42 12.97 2.22 15.85
C GLU A 42 11.94 1.51 14.96
N ILE A 43 10.68 1.42 15.40
CA ILE A 43 9.62 0.81 14.60
C ILE A 43 9.29 1.67 13.37
N TYR A 44 9.35 3.00 13.49
CA TYR A 44 9.19 3.90 12.36
C TYR A 44 10.32 3.73 11.34
N GLU A 45 11.57 3.58 11.77
CA GLU A 45 12.71 3.29 10.88
C GLU A 45 12.49 1.98 10.10
N LYS A 46 12.09 0.91 10.81
CA LYS A 46 11.72 -0.37 10.18
C LYS A 46 10.61 -0.18 9.14
N LEU A 47 9.57 0.59 9.44
CA LEU A 47 8.47 0.88 8.49
C LEU A 47 8.88 1.75 7.29
N GLN A 48 9.86 2.63 7.47
CA GLN A 48 10.39 3.50 6.43
C GLN A 48 11.33 2.76 5.47
N SER A 49 12.06 1.76 5.96
CA SER A 49 12.93 0.91 5.13
C SER A 49 12.17 0.13 4.04
N LEU A 50 10.87 -0.14 4.25
CA LEU A 50 10.03 -0.86 3.32
C LEU A 50 9.79 -0.08 2.02
N PRO A 51 9.65 -0.76 0.86
CA PRO A 51 9.39 -0.09 -0.41
C PRO A 51 8.14 0.79 -0.34
N ARG A 52 8.25 2.05 -0.74
CA ARG A 52 7.12 3.00 -0.60
C ARG A 52 5.83 2.55 -1.32
N ASN A 53 5.95 1.79 -2.41
CA ASN A 53 4.81 1.26 -3.19
C ASN A 53 4.10 0.07 -2.52
N SER A 54 4.63 -0.47 -1.42
CA SER A 54 3.96 -1.49 -0.61
C SER A 54 2.81 -0.94 0.24
N ALA A 55 2.70 0.39 0.38
CA ALA A 55 1.66 0.99 1.19
C ALA A 55 0.28 0.87 0.51
N PRO A 56 -0.75 0.33 1.21
CA PRO A 56 -2.08 0.14 0.63
C PRO A 56 -2.76 1.45 0.23
N THR A 57 -2.40 2.56 0.89
CA THR A 57 -2.89 3.92 0.57
C THR A 57 -2.49 4.39 -0.83
N ARG A 58 -1.47 3.78 -1.45
CA ARG A 58 -1.00 4.13 -2.80
C ARG A 58 -1.70 3.36 -3.91
N LEU A 59 -2.51 2.36 -3.56
CA LEU A 59 -3.34 1.66 -4.53
C LEU A 59 -4.46 2.57 -5.01
N ARG A 60 -4.69 2.58 -6.32
CA ARG A 60 -5.78 3.32 -6.96
C ARG A 60 -6.69 2.35 -7.66
N ARG A 61 -7.96 2.32 -7.25
CA ARG A 61 -9.00 1.56 -7.94
C ARG A 61 -9.17 2.08 -9.37
N ARG A 62 -9.18 1.16 -10.33
CA ARG A 62 -9.35 1.43 -11.76
C ARG A 62 -10.46 0.53 -12.31
N CYS A 63 -11.22 1.03 -13.28
CA CYS A 63 -12.20 0.23 -14.02
C CYS A 63 -11.50 -1.00 -14.62
N PHE A 64 -12.07 -2.20 -14.42
CA PHE A 64 -11.49 -3.46 -14.87
C PHE A 64 -11.39 -3.55 -16.41
N SER A 65 -12.36 -2.97 -17.12
CA SER A 65 -12.41 -2.97 -18.59
C SER A 65 -11.46 -1.92 -19.20
N THR A 66 -11.58 -0.65 -18.77
CA THR A 66 -10.90 0.46 -19.46
C THR A 66 -9.66 1.01 -18.75
N GLY A 67 -9.43 0.62 -17.48
CA GLY A 67 -8.36 1.14 -16.62
C GLY A 67 -8.57 2.58 -16.13
N ARG A 68 -9.78 3.15 -16.30
CA ARG A 68 -10.15 4.52 -15.88
C ARG A 68 -9.97 4.70 -14.36
N PRO A 69 -9.30 5.76 -13.88
CA PRO A 69 -9.02 5.95 -12.44
C PRO A 69 -10.10 6.71 -11.67
N ARG A 70 -11.14 7.22 -12.34
CA ARG A 70 -12.24 8.01 -11.78
C ARG A 70 -13.57 7.39 -12.21
N ALA A 71 -14.64 7.69 -11.47
CA ALA A 71 -15.99 7.17 -11.73
C ALA A 71 -16.02 5.62 -11.76
N ASN A 72 -15.43 5.00 -10.73
CA ASN A 72 -15.48 3.56 -10.54
C ASN A 72 -16.42 3.26 -9.38
N TYR A 73 -17.39 2.40 -9.61
CA TYR A 73 -18.20 1.79 -8.56
C TYR A 73 -17.39 0.68 -7.89
N ARG A 74 -17.68 0.40 -6.61
CA ARG A 74 -16.96 -0.63 -5.85
C ARG A 74 -17.61 -2.00 -5.97
N ASP A 75 -18.91 -2.00 -6.27
CA ASP A 75 -19.74 -3.20 -6.35
C ASP A 75 -19.62 -3.87 -7.73
N PHE A 76 -19.13 -3.13 -8.73
CA PHE A 76 -18.96 -3.54 -10.13
C PHE A 76 -17.50 -3.56 -10.58
#